data_AF-A0A0F9CGF2-F1
#
_entry.id   AF-A0A0F9CGF2-F1
#
_cell.length_a   1.000
_cell.length_b   1.000
_cell.length_c   1.000
_cell.angle_alpha   90.00
_cell.angle_beta   90.00
_cell.angle_gamma   90.00
#
_symmetry.space_group_name_H-M   'P 1'
#
loop_
_entity.id
_entity.type
_entity.pdbx_description
1 polymer ?
#
loop_
_entity_poly.entity_id
_entity_poly.type
_entity_poly.pdbx_seq_one_letter_code
_entity_poly.pdbx_strand_id
1 'polypeptide(L)'
;MICVAINTPTGAIMKRPIMLWMTSRSRSSMVSAIFIAHGVWWGDTHKKISGYETNENQNIKVLLQKYKAKHWKKIHLTPVSPKWNNQFCKDLEKIVPANKQWMSKTGVEYFPAFVDLNPYNIFIYRRPEDVAKSLNDKRVDVQYRDALHAAKWRFKYMKQLQEQHGGVFVNTDEVIKGDFTSIRDAIEYCGLTFDEEATKGAII
;
A
#
# COMPACT_ATOMS: atom_id res chain seq x y z
N MET A 1 -23.81 3.36 4.24
CA MET A 1 -22.34 3.29 4.12
C MET A 1 -21.73 4.02 5.31
N ILE A 2 -21.28 3.30 6.34
CA ILE A 2 -20.71 3.91 7.56
C ILE A 2 -19.20 4.04 7.31
N CYS A 3 -18.74 5.23 6.92
CA CYS A 3 -17.32 5.54 6.90
C CYS A 3 -16.81 5.56 8.35
N VAL A 4 -15.93 4.63 8.71
CA VAL A 4 -15.26 4.64 10.01
C VAL A 4 -14.26 5.80 10.01
N ALA A 5 -14.62 6.87 10.71
CA ALA A 5 -13.78 8.03 10.97
C ALA A 5 -12.69 7.69 11.98
N ILE A 6 -11.46 8.15 11.73
CA ILE A 6 -10.39 8.13 12.74
C ILE A 6 -10.34 9.51 13.38
N ASN A 7 -10.44 9.55 14.70
CA ASN A 7 -10.11 10.75 15.46
C ASN A 7 -8.60 10.92 15.46
N THR A 8 -8.10 11.89 14.71
CA THR A 8 -6.68 12.19 14.73
C THR A 8 -6.31 13.00 15.98
N PRO A 9 -5.02 13.13 16.33
CA PRO A 9 -4.57 13.94 17.48
C PRO A 9 -4.97 15.43 17.42
N THR A 10 -5.45 15.92 16.28
CA THR A 10 -5.94 17.30 16.08
C THR A 10 -7.46 17.41 16.16
N GLY A 11 -8.18 16.30 16.29
CA GLY A 11 -9.64 16.25 16.20
C GLY A 11 -10.18 16.25 14.77
N ALA A 12 -9.33 16.22 13.75
CA ALA A 12 -9.76 16.09 12.37
C ALA A 12 -10.31 14.67 12.12
N ILE A 13 -11.44 14.57 11.40
CA ILE A 13 -11.98 13.30 10.96
C ILE A 13 -11.30 12.94 9.63
N MET A 14 -10.40 11.97 9.66
CA MET A 14 -9.82 11.38 8.46
C MET A 14 -10.50 10.04 8.18
N LYS A 15 -10.83 9.77 6.91
CA LYS A 15 -11.27 8.43 6.51
C LYS A 15 -10.15 7.43 6.70
N ARG A 16 -10.51 6.23 7.14
CA ARG A 16 -9.62 5.07 7.24
C ARG A 16 -8.81 4.87 5.95
N PRO A 17 -7.46 4.86 5.99
CA PRO A 17 -6.65 4.65 4.79
C PRO A 17 -6.85 3.27 4.20
N ILE A 18 -6.74 3.16 2.87
CA ILE A 18 -6.49 1.88 2.19
C ILE A 18 -4.98 1.75 1.99
N MET A 19 -4.38 0.70 2.55
CA MET A 19 -2.94 0.47 2.43
C MET A 19 -2.68 -0.74 1.56
N LEU A 20 -2.05 -0.48 0.42
CA LEU A 20 -1.59 -1.51 -0.52
C LEU A 20 -0.17 -1.93 -0.11
N TRP A 21 -0.09 -2.97 0.72
CA TRP A 21 1.17 -3.55 1.21
C TRP A 21 1.77 -4.46 0.15
N MET A 22 3.02 -4.20 -0.22
CA MET A 22 3.63 -4.90 -1.34
C MET A 22 5.09 -5.28 -1.10
N THR A 23 5.53 -6.27 -1.87
CA THR A 23 6.93 -6.40 -2.27
C THR A 23 7.13 -5.72 -3.62
N SER A 24 8.29 -5.09 -3.84
CA SER A 24 8.67 -4.61 -5.16
C SER A 24 8.46 -5.70 -6.21
N ARG A 25 8.02 -5.32 -7.42
CA ARG A 25 7.77 -6.22 -8.56
C ARG A 25 6.57 -7.18 -8.40
N SER A 26 5.66 -6.91 -7.46
CA SER A 26 4.39 -7.64 -7.26
C SER A 26 3.22 -7.15 -8.14
N ARG A 27 3.46 -6.34 -9.18
CA ARG A 27 2.40 -5.67 -9.97
C ARG A 27 1.51 -4.72 -9.15
N SER A 28 2.03 -4.16 -8.05
CA SER A 28 1.25 -3.28 -7.18
C SER A 28 0.73 -2.00 -7.85
N SER A 29 1.38 -1.51 -8.92
CA SER A 29 0.85 -0.39 -9.72
C SER A 29 -0.42 -0.72 -10.49
N MET A 30 -0.63 -1.99 -10.89
CA MET A 30 -1.87 -2.46 -11.52
C MET A 30 -3.00 -2.46 -10.49
N VAL A 31 -2.75 -3.03 -9.29
CA VAL A 31 -3.73 -3.00 -8.19
C VAL A 31 -4.10 -1.56 -7.83
N SER A 32 -3.11 -0.67 -7.74
CA SER A 32 -3.35 0.76 -7.51
C SER A 32 -4.23 1.38 -8.60
N ALA A 33 -4.00 1.07 -9.88
CA ALA A 33 -4.85 1.54 -10.99
C ALA A 33 -6.32 1.10 -10.81
N ILE A 34 -6.53 -0.14 -10.40
CA ILE A 34 -7.88 -0.69 -10.17
C ILE A 34 -8.58 0.10 -9.05
N PHE A 35 -7.93 0.33 -7.90
CA PHE A 35 -8.53 1.13 -6.83
C PHE A 35 -8.81 2.59 -7.25
N ILE A 36 -7.96 3.19 -8.10
CA ILE A 36 -8.20 4.52 -8.68
C ILE A 36 -9.47 4.51 -9.54
N ALA A 37 -9.64 3.49 -10.37
CA ALA A 37 -10.83 3.33 -11.20
C ALA A 37 -12.13 3.19 -10.36
N HIS A 38 -12.00 2.74 -9.10
CA HIS A 38 -13.09 2.65 -8.12
C HIS A 38 -13.24 3.92 -7.25
N GLY A 39 -12.71 5.06 -7.71
CA GLY A 39 -12.92 6.36 -7.08
C GLY A 39 -12.06 6.64 -5.84
N VAL A 40 -11.05 5.82 -5.57
CA VAL A 40 -10.13 6.06 -4.46
C VAL A 40 -9.13 7.15 -4.84
N TRP A 41 -9.03 8.17 -3.99
CA TRP A 41 -8.06 9.23 -4.15
C TRP A 41 -6.64 8.72 -3.88
N TRP A 42 -5.72 9.00 -4.79
CA TRP A 42 -4.36 8.48 -4.77
C TRP A 42 -3.30 9.57 -4.71
N GLY A 43 -3.69 10.81 -4.42
CA GLY A 43 -2.82 11.98 -4.46
C GLY A 43 -3.12 12.90 -5.65
N ASP A 44 -2.73 14.16 -5.51
CA ASP A 44 -2.72 15.13 -6.61
C ASP A 44 -1.42 14.93 -7.41
N THR A 45 -1.34 13.86 -8.19
CA THR A 45 -0.11 13.60 -8.93
C THR A 45 0.11 14.65 -10.01
N HIS A 46 1.28 15.28 -9.96
CA HIS A 46 1.88 15.95 -11.09
C HIS A 46 1.97 14.96 -12.27
N LYS A 47 1.58 15.44 -13.47
CA LYS A 47 1.84 14.79 -14.75
C LYS A 47 3.27 14.21 -14.76
N LYS A 48 3.41 12.95 -15.20
CA LYS A 48 4.68 12.24 -15.45
C LYS A 48 5.79 13.20 -15.92
N ILE A 49 6.94 13.21 -15.25
CA ILE A 49 8.16 13.87 -15.75
C ILE A 49 9.10 12.82 -16.38
N SER A 50 9.18 11.59 -15.85
CA SER A 50 9.73 10.36 -16.48
C SER A 50 9.79 9.21 -15.46
N GLY A 51 9.90 7.94 -15.88
CA GLY A 51 10.20 6.80 -14.98
C GLY A 51 9.02 5.93 -14.46
N TYR A 52 9.33 5.02 -13.50
CA TYR A 52 8.46 3.96 -12.94
C TYR A 52 7.39 4.47 -11.94
N GLU A 53 7.16 5.78 -11.87
CA GLU A 53 6.36 6.44 -10.83
C GLU A 53 4.85 6.42 -11.11
N THR A 54 4.34 5.37 -11.75
CA THR A 54 2.91 5.23 -12.03
C THR A 54 2.16 4.78 -10.77
N ASN A 55 1.07 5.47 -10.46
CA ASN A 55 0.09 5.10 -9.45
C ASN A 55 0.67 5.02 -8.02
N GLU A 56 1.51 6.01 -7.65
CA GLU A 56 2.03 6.27 -6.30
C GLU A 56 1.65 7.67 -5.78
N ASN A 57 1.24 7.77 -4.52
CA ASN A 57 1.01 9.06 -3.87
C ASN A 57 2.35 9.71 -3.50
N GLN A 58 2.85 10.62 -4.35
CA GLN A 58 4.17 11.23 -4.18
C GLN A 58 4.28 12.07 -2.90
N ASN A 59 3.22 12.77 -2.50
CA ASN A 59 3.22 13.57 -1.28
C ASN A 59 3.39 12.69 -0.04
N ILE A 60 2.66 11.57 0.02
CA ILE A 60 2.81 10.59 1.11
C ILE A 60 4.17 9.91 1.04
N LYS A 61 4.73 9.65 -0.14
CA LYS A 61 6.07 9.07 -0.30
C LYS A 61 7.16 10.01 0.21
N VAL A 62 7.10 11.30 -0.13
CA VAL A 62 8.00 12.34 0.39
C VAL A 62 7.89 12.42 1.92
N LEU A 63 6.65 12.36 2.43
CA LEU A 63 6.41 12.32 3.87
C LEU A 63 7.07 11.10 4.52
N LEU A 64 6.86 9.91 3.97
CA LEU A 64 7.50 8.69 4.43
C LEU A 64 9.02 8.79 4.38
N GLN A 65 9.60 9.39 3.34
CA GLN A 65 11.06 9.58 3.21
C GLN A 65 11.64 10.53 4.26
N LYS A 66 10.98 11.66 4.51
CA LYS A 66 11.34 12.62 5.59
C LYS A 66 11.47 11.91 6.93
N TYR A 67 10.57 10.96 7.18
CA TYR A 67 10.54 10.20 8.41
C TYR A 67 11.45 8.96 8.40
N LYS A 68 11.62 8.31 7.24
CA LYS A 68 12.53 7.19 7.01
C LYS A 68 13.98 7.59 7.28
N ALA A 69 14.44 8.72 6.74
CA ALA A 69 15.82 9.19 6.88
C ALA A 69 16.24 9.40 8.34
N LYS A 70 15.27 9.74 9.21
CA LYS A 70 15.51 10.04 10.62
C LYS A 70 15.56 8.77 11.50
N HIS A 71 14.98 7.65 11.07
CA HIS A 71 14.72 6.50 11.94
C HIS A 71 15.21 5.13 11.39
N TRP A 72 15.73 5.06 10.15
CA TRP A 72 16.06 3.81 9.44
C TRP A 72 16.99 2.84 10.19
N LYS A 73 17.90 3.31 11.05
CA LYS A 73 18.77 2.41 11.85
C LYS A 73 18.00 1.47 12.79
N LYS A 74 16.68 1.67 12.99
CA LYS A 74 15.84 0.86 13.90
C LYS A 74 14.60 0.23 13.23
N ILE A 75 14.32 0.48 11.95
CA ILE A 75 13.02 0.09 11.34
C ILE A 75 12.95 -1.40 10.96
N HIS A 76 14.02 -2.18 11.15
CA HIS A 76 13.87 -3.62 11.23
C HIS A 76 13.17 -3.96 12.54
N LEU A 77 11.86 -4.17 12.48
CA LEU A 77 11.04 -4.82 13.52
C LEU A 77 10.83 -4.00 14.81
N THR A 78 11.37 -2.79 14.94
CA THR A 78 11.15 -2.01 16.17
C THR A 78 9.78 -1.32 16.14
N PRO A 79 8.98 -1.44 17.22
CA PRO A 79 7.79 -0.64 17.41
C PRO A 79 8.10 0.83 17.23
N VAL A 80 7.21 1.50 16.54
CA VAL A 80 7.30 2.92 16.28
C VAL A 80 7.12 3.71 17.58
N SER A 81 7.93 4.74 17.78
CA SER A 81 7.71 5.63 18.93
C SER A 81 6.39 6.42 18.76
N PRO A 82 5.54 6.54 19.80
CA PRO A 82 4.27 7.26 19.72
C PRO A 82 4.40 8.72 19.23
N LYS A 83 5.52 9.39 19.57
CA LYS A 83 5.80 10.77 19.14
C LYS A 83 5.95 10.92 17.63
N TRP A 84 6.56 9.93 16.98
CA TRP A 84 6.71 9.93 15.53
C TRP A 84 5.36 9.80 14.83
N ASN A 85 4.51 8.93 15.35
CA ASN A 85 3.20 8.69 14.75
C ASN A 85 2.31 9.93 14.82
N ASN A 86 2.29 10.62 15.97
CA ASN A 86 1.51 11.86 16.11
C ASN A 86 1.89 12.96 15.12
N GLN A 87 3.19 13.17 14.85
CA GLN A 87 3.62 14.18 13.88
C GLN A 87 3.40 13.71 12.43
N PHE A 88 3.56 12.41 12.16
CA PHE A 88 3.23 11.83 10.87
C PHE A 88 1.75 12.02 10.54
N CYS A 89 0.84 11.71 11.47
CA CYS A 89 -0.60 11.94 11.31
C CYS A 89 -0.93 13.42 11.04
N LYS A 90 -0.35 14.35 11.82
CA LYS A 90 -0.54 15.80 11.62
C LYS A 90 -0.09 16.30 10.26
N ASP A 91 1.02 15.76 9.74
CA ASP A 91 1.51 16.14 8.41
C ASP A 91 0.66 15.48 7.32
N LEU A 92 0.16 14.26 7.55
CA LEU A 92 -0.72 13.54 6.63
C LEU A 92 -2.08 14.25 6.46
N GLU A 93 -2.65 14.80 7.53
CA GLU A 93 -3.89 15.61 7.50
C GLU A 93 -3.82 16.82 6.56
N LYS A 94 -2.62 17.39 6.36
CA LYS A 94 -2.43 18.53 5.46
C LYS A 94 -2.40 18.11 3.99
N ILE A 95 -2.21 16.83 3.72
CA ILE A 95 -2.05 16.26 2.37
C ILE A 95 -3.34 15.57 1.93
N VAL A 96 -4.00 14.87 2.85
CA VAL A 96 -5.16 14.02 2.54
C VAL A 96 -6.46 14.84 2.63
N PRO A 97 -7.26 14.92 1.55
CA PRO A 97 -8.56 15.58 1.60
C PRO A 97 -9.52 14.85 2.57
N ALA A 98 -10.09 15.59 3.52
CA ALA A 98 -10.90 15.03 4.60
C ALA A 98 -12.10 14.17 4.14
N ASN A 99 -12.71 14.52 2.99
CA ASN A 99 -13.92 13.85 2.49
C ASN A 99 -13.65 12.71 1.48
N LYS A 100 -12.39 12.48 1.09
CA LYS A 100 -12.03 11.47 0.09
C LYS A 100 -11.60 10.16 0.74
N GLN A 101 -12.09 9.04 0.21
CA GLN A 101 -11.47 7.75 0.50
C GLN A 101 -10.11 7.76 -0.17
N TRP A 102 -9.05 7.49 0.59
CA TRP A 102 -7.70 7.60 0.09
C TRP A 102 -6.92 6.31 0.26
N MET A 103 -5.85 6.18 -0.53
CA MET A 103 -4.92 5.07 -0.41
C MET A 103 -3.45 5.48 -0.47
N SER A 104 -2.60 4.56 -0.02
CA SER A 104 -1.16 4.60 -0.27
C SER A 104 -0.64 3.20 -0.61
N LYS A 105 0.33 3.17 -1.53
CA LYS A 105 1.03 1.96 -1.98
C LYS A 105 2.47 2.01 -1.50
N THR A 106 2.88 1.06 -0.68
CA THR A 106 4.22 1.08 -0.09
C THR A 106 4.70 -0.32 0.29
N GLY A 107 6.00 -0.44 0.54
CA GLY A 107 6.60 -1.68 1.04
C GLY A 107 6.01 -2.09 2.39
N VAL A 108 5.87 -3.39 2.64
CA VAL A 108 5.35 -3.91 3.91
C VAL A 108 6.17 -3.45 5.12
N GLU A 109 7.45 -3.14 4.94
CA GLU A 109 8.32 -2.61 5.99
C GLU A 109 7.86 -1.27 6.59
N TYR A 110 6.98 -0.53 5.89
CA TYR A 110 6.41 0.71 6.41
C TYR A 110 5.12 0.52 7.22
N PHE A 111 4.67 -0.72 7.43
CA PHE A 111 3.44 -1.00 8.19
C PHE A 111 3.36 -0.26 9.54
N PRO A 112 4.43 -0.22 10.37
CA PRO A 112 4.39 0.50 11.63
C PRO A 112 4.07 2.00 11.53
N ALA A 113 4.26 2.62 10.35
CA ALA A 113 3.90 4.02 10.10
C ALA A 113 2.40 4.29 10.04
N PHE A 114 1.62 3.26 9.73
CA PHE A 114 0.19 3.41 9.48
C PHE A 114 -0.66 2.63 10.47
N VAL A 115 -0.08 1.80 11.35
CA VAL A 115 -0.85 0.89 12.22
C VAL A 115 -1.89 1.61 13.08
N ASP A 116 -1.54 2.76 13.67
CA ASP A 116 -2.48 3.52 14.53
C ASP A 116 -3.55 4.26 13.73
N LEU A 117 -3.42 4.33 12.40
CA LEU A 117 -4.48 4.77 11.51
C LEU A 117 -5.48 3.65 11.21
N ASN A 118 -5.36 2.49 11.86
CA ASN A 118 -6.24 1.34 11.68
C ASN A 118 -6.61 1.11 10.19
N PRO A 119 -5.67 0.94 9.25
CA PRO A 119 -5.95 0.96 7.82
C PRO A 119 -6.76 -0.26 7.34
N TYR A 120 -7.42 -0.14 6.18
CA TYR A 120 -7.80 -1.32 5.40
C TYR A 120 -6.53 -1.92 4.80
N ASN A 121 -6.13 -3.08 5.32
CA ASN A 121 -4.92 -3.77 4.90
C ASN A 121 -5.19 -4.63 3.65
N ILE A 122 -4.59 -4.24 2.53
CA ILE A 122 -4.63 -4.99 1.28
C ILE A 122 -3.22 -5.50 0.96
N PHE A 123 -3.02 -6.80 1.05
CA PHE A 123 -1.71 -7.42 0.83
C PHE A 123 -1.60 -7.92 -0.61
N ILE A 124 -0.59 -7.45 -1.33
CA ILE A 124 -0.44 -7.76 -2.76
C ILE A 124 0.43 -9.01 -2.90
N TYR A 125 -0.19 -10.09 -3.37
CA TYR A 125 0.45 -11.35 -3.62
C TYR A 125 0.87 -11.52 -5.09
N ARG A 126 2.08 -12.03 -5.25
CA ARG A 126 2.62 -12.60 -6.48
C ARG A 126 3.60 -13.67 -6.04
N ARG A 127 3.68 -14.80 -6.74
CA ARG A 127 4.56 -15.91 -6.32
C ARG A 127 5.99 -15.40 -6.02
N PRO A 128 6.59 -15.76 -4.86
CA PRO A 128 7.92 -15.27 -4.47
C PRO A 128 8.99 -15.48 -5.53
N GLU A 129 8.92 -16.60 -6.26
CA GLU A 129 9.82 -16.98 -7.34
C GLU A 129 9.75 -15.99 -8.52
N ASP A 130 8.53 -15.58 -8.89
CA ASP A 130 8.30 -14.62 -9.97
C ASP A 130 8.73 -13.20 -9.58
N VAL A 131 8.56 -12.85 -8.30
CA VAL A 131 9.07 -11.60 -7.73
C VAL A 131 10.59 -11.60 -7.77
N ALA A 132 11.23 -12.66 -7.26
CA ALA A 132 12.68 -12.80 -7.22
C ALA A 132 13.32 -12.72 -8.60
N LYS A 133 12.75 -13.47 -9.57
CA LYS A 133 13.17 -13.39 -10.97
C LYS A 133 13.07 -11.96 -11.49
N SER A 134 11.95 -11.28 -11.27
CA SER A 134 11.79 -9.89 -11.73
C SER A 134 12.71 -8.90 -11.02
N LEU A 135 13.08 -9.12 -9.76
CA LEU A 135 14.03 -8.29 -9.03
C LEU A 135 15.42 -8.42 -9.65
N ASN A 136 15.87 -9.65 -9.91
CA ASN A 136 17.15 -9.96 -10.55
C ASN A 136 17.21 -9.37 -11.97
N ASP A 137 16.19 -9.64 -12.80
CA ASP A 137 16.12 -9.17 -14.19
C ASP A 137 16.19 -7.63 -14.30
N LYS A 138 15.69 -6.92 -13.27
CA LYS A 138 15.66 -5.45 -13.22
C LYS A 138 16.77 -4.85 -12.36
N ARG A 139 17.63 -5.66 -11.75
CA ARG A 139 18.68 -5.22 -10.79
C ARG A 139 18.14 -4.32 -9.68
N VAL A 140 16.93 -4.62 -9.20
CA VAL A 140 16.27 -3.89 -8.12
C VAL A 140 16.54 -4.63 -6.80
N ASP A 141 16.80 -3.88 -5.73
CA ASP A 141 16.94 -4.42 -4.37
C ASP A 141 18.23 -5.24 -4.14
N VAL A 142 19.36 -4.73 -4.63
CA VAL A 142 20.72 -5.30 -4.54
C VAL A 142 21.27 -5.48 -3.11
N GLN A 143 20.48 -5.14 -2.08
CA GLN A 143 20.88 -5.14 -0.66
C GLN A 143 20.64 -6.48 0.06
N TYR A 144 19.87 -7.41 -0.55
CA TYR A 144 19.63 -8.72 0.04
C TYR A 144 20.65 -9.75 -0.43
N ARG A 145 20.98 -10.71 0.46
CA ARG A 145 21.86 -11.85 0.15
C ARG A 145 21.35 -12.65 -1.07
N ASP A 146 20.04 -12.72 -1.23
CA ASP A 146 19.34 -13.39 -2.32
C ASP A 146 17.92 -12.78 -2.49
N ALA A 147 17.51 -12.51 -3.72
CA ALA A 147 16.22 -11.91 -4.04
C ALA A 147 15.03 -12.81 -3.67
N LEU A 148 15.20 -14.13 -3.74
CA LEU A 148 14.16 -15.08 -3.34
C LEU A 148 13.96 -15.08 -1.84
N HIS A 149 15.05 -15.06 -1.07
CA HIS A 149 14.98 -14.88 0.37
C HIS A 149 14.23 -13.59 0.76
N ALA A 150 14.55 -12.47 0.10
CA ALA A 150 13.89 -11.19 0.35
C ALA A 150 12.38 -11.24 0.08
N ALA A 151 11.98 -11.81 -1.07
CA ALA A 151 10.58 -11.98 -1.43
C ALA A 151 9.85 -12.85 -0.40
N LYS A 152 10.40 -14.02 -0.07
CA LYS A 152 9.81 -14.96 0.91
C LYS A 152 9.65 -14.33 2.30
N TRP A 153 10.65 -13.59 2.77
CA TRP A 153 10.58 -12.89 4.05
C TRP A 153 9.43 -11.87 4.06
N ARG A 154 9.31 -11.04 3.02
CA ARG A 154 8.22 -10.04 2.92
C ARG A 154 6.84 -10.69 2.89
N PHE A 155 6.68 -11.80 2.16
CA PHE A 155 5.40 -12.53 2.14
C PHE A 155 5.07 -13.16 3.49
N LYS A 156 6.05 -13.77 4.17
CA LYS A 156 5.86 -14.28 5.53
C LYS A 156 5.42 -13.16 6.48
N TYR A 157 6.05 -11.99 6.37
CA TYR A 157 5.70 -10.84 7.20
C TYR A 157 4.30 -10.29 6.89
N MET A 158 3.91 -10.17 5.61
CA MET A 158 2.54 -9.79 5.24
C MET A 158 1.49 -10.75 5.82
N LYS A 159 1.75 -12.07 5.80
CA LYS A 159 0.86 -13.06 6.40
C LYS A 159 0.74 -12.88 7.92
N GLN A 160 1.85 -12.66 8.61
CA GLN A 160 1.84 -12.36 10.05
C GLN A 160 1.03 -11.10 10.37
N LEU A 161 1.18 -10.04 9.57
CA LEU A 161 0.40 -8.82 9.73
C LEU A 161 -1.09 -9.04 9.46
N GLN A 162 -1.44 -9.86 8.46
CA GLN A 162 -2.84 -10.23 8.22
C GLN A 162 -3.45 -10.96 9.43
N GLU A 163 -2.72 -11.90 10.03
CA GLU A 163 -3.17 -12.65 11.21
C GLU A 163 -3.35 -11.73 12.44
N GLN A 164 -2.50 -10.71 12.59
CA GLN A 164 -2.50 -9.80 13.75
C GLN A 164 -3.44 -8.60 13.60
N HIS A 165 -3.62 -8.09 12.39
CA HIS A 165 -4.29 -6.81 12.12
C HIS A 165 -5.42 -6.91 11.09
N GLY A 166 -5.74 -8.13 10.63
CA GLY A 166 -6.73 -8.36 9.59
C GLY A 166 -6.30 -7.85 8.21
N GLY A 167 -7.17 -8.04 7.23
CA GLY A 167 -6.95 -7.66 5.84
C GLY A 167 -7.09 -8.83 4.88
N VAL A 168 -6.94 -8.52 3.59
CA VAL A 168 -7.14 -9.49 2.51
C VAL A 168 -5.98 -9.48 1.53
N PHE A 169 -5.78 -10.61 0.86
CA PHE A 169 -4.77 -10.75 -0.18
C PHE A 169 -5.37 -10.56 -1.56
N VAL A 170 -4.67 -9.83 -2.41
CA VAL A 170 -4.95 -9.74 -3.86
C VAL A 170 -3.89 -10.56 -4.59
N ASN A 171 -4.29 -11.65 -5.24
CA ASN A 171 -3.38 -12.44 -6.06
C ASN A 171 -3.32 -11.87 -7.47
N THR A 172 -2.21 -11.19 -7.76
CA THR A 172 -2.05 -10.52 -9.07
C THR A 172 -1.85 -11.48 -10.23
N ASP A 173 -1.61 -12.78 -9.99
CA ASP A 173 -1.57 -13.79 -11.05
C ASP A 173 -2.99 -14.27 -11.45
N GLU A 174 -3.98 -14.20 -10.54
CA GLU A 174 -5.41 -14.44 -10.84
C GLU A 174 -5.97 -13.31 -11.70
N VAL A 175 -5.73 -12.06 -11.29
CA VAL A 175 -6.23 -10.86 -11.99
C VAL A 175 -5.78 -10.83 -13.45
N ILE A 176 -4.52 -11.20 -13.73
CA ILE A 176 -3.99 -11.27 -15.11
C ILE A 176 -4.64 -12.38 -15.94
N LYS A 177 -5.14 -13.43 -15.30
CA LYS A 177 -5.87 -14.52 -15.97
C LYS A 177 -7.36 -14.23 -16.14
N GLY A 178 -7.82 -13.05 -15.74
CA GLY A 178 -9.23 -12.66 -15.76
C GLY A 178 -10.05 -13.19 -14.59
N ASP A 179 -9.41 -13.78 -13.58
CA ASP A 179 -10.08 -14.11 -12.32
C ASP A 179 -10.00 -12.91 -11.37
N PHE A 180 -11.13 -12.27 -11.16
CA PHE A 180 -11.23 -11.06 -10.34
C PHE A 180 -11.73 -11.32 -8.91
N THR A 181 -11.78 -12.57 -8.46
CA THR A 181 -12.30 -12.91 -7.13
C THR A 181 -11.53 -12.18 -6.02
N SER A 182 -10.20 -12.32 -5.98
CA SER A 182 -9.40 -11.72 -4.90
C SER A 182 -9.36 -10.18 -4.94
N ILE A 183 -9.48 -9.55 -6.11
CA ILE A 183 -9.56 -8.08 -6.21
C ILE A 183 -10.96 -7.56 -5.85
N ARG A 184 -12.02 -8.29 -6.19
CA ARG A 184 -13.39 -7.99 -5.76
C ARG A 184 -13.49 -7.99 -4.25
N ASP A 185 -13.04 -9.05 -3.60
CA ASP A 185 -13.02 -9.16 -2.13
C ASP A 185 -12.28 -7.98 -1.47
N ALA A 186 -11.18 -7.53 -2.08
CA ALA A 186 -10.41 -6.38 -1.60
C ALA A 186 -11.13 -5.04 -1.76
N ILE A 187 -11.81 -4.81 -2.88
CA ILE A 187 -12.61 -3.60 -3.12
C ILE A 187 -13.79 -3.55 -2.15
N GLU A 188 -14.51 -4.66 -2.00
CA GLU A 188 -15.67 -4.79 -1.11
C GLU A 188 -15.26 -4.70 0.37
N TYR A 189 -14.12 -5.28 0.76
CA TYR A 189 -13.54 -5.12 2.10
C TYR A 189 -13.30 -3.66 2.48
N CYS A 190 -12.99 -2.80 1.51
CA CYS A 190 -12.84 -1.36 1.70
C CYS A 190 -14.18 -0.59 1.72
N GLY A 191 -15.32 -1.27 1.59
CA GLY A 191 -16.64 -0.67 1.51
C GLY A 191 -16.92 0.03 0.18
N LEU A 192 -16.19 -0.33 -0.88
CA LEU A 192 -16.38 0.16 -2.24
C LEU A 192 -17.25 -0.84 -3.03
N THR A 193 -17.90 -0.35 -4.09
CA THR A 193 -18.67 -1.21 -5.01
C THR A 193 -17.75 -1.67 -6.12
N PHE A 194 -17.62 -3.00 -6.30
CA PHE A 194 -16.82 -3.57 -7.37
C PHE A 194 -17.46 -3.31 -8.75
N ASP A 195 -16.65 -2.80 -9.68
CA ASP A 195 -16.99 -2.61 -11.08
C ASP A 195 -16.00 -3.41 -11.94
N GLU A 196 -16.52 -4.44 -12.59
CA GLU A 196 -15.72 -5.35 -13.41
C GLU A 196 -15.16 -4.66 -14.68
N GLU A 197 -15.93 -3.78 -15.30
CA GLU A 197 -15.51 -3.09 -16.54
C GLU A 197 -14.46 -2.02 -16.21
N ALA A 198 -14.63 -1.30 -15.11
CA ALA A 198 -13.60 -0.39 -14.59
C ALA A 198 -12.31 -1.15 -14.23
N THR A 199 -12.44 -2.36 -13.66
CA THR A 199 -11.30 -3.24 -13.36
C THR A 199 -10.56 -3.63 -14.64
N LYS A 200 -11.28 -4.14 -15.65
CA LYS A 200 -10.70 -4.51 -16.95
C LYS A 200 -10.00 -3.32 -17.62
N GLY A 201 -10.65 -2.15 -17.63
CA GLY A 201 -10.08 -0.93 -18.22
C GLY A 201 -8.82 -0.41 -17.51
N ALA A 202 -8.62 -0.77 -16.23
CA ALA A 202 -7.44 -0.39 -15.46
C ALA A 202 -6.23 -1.34 -15.64
N ILE A 203 -6.44 -2.53 -16.23
CA ILE A 203 -5.38 -3.49 -16.53
C ILE A 203 -4.82 -3.14 -17.92
N ILE A 204 -3.65 -2.48 -17.94
CA ILE A 204 -2.91 -2.07 -19.16
C ILE A 204 -1.73 -3.01 -19.38
#